data_AF-A0A840LEM8-F1
#
_entry.id   AF-A0A840LEM8-F1
#
_cell.length_a   1.000
_cell.length_b   1.000
_cell.length_c   1.000
_cell.angle_alpha   90.00
_cell.angle_beta   90.00
_cell.angle_gamma   90.00
#
_symmetry.space_group_name_H-M   'P 1'
#
loop_
_entity.id
_entity.type
_entity.pdbx_description
1 polymer ?
#
loop_
_entity_poly.entity_id
_entity_poly.type
_entity_poly.pdbx_seq_one_letter_code
_entity_poly.pdbx_strand_id
1 'polypeptide(L)'
;MRILTPRKALGGALVLILAAASAAWATNYSLWVNGRTGGGVAGNYADFTYWGPATTAAGINKKAVNWDGYNHISDQNYLVRNALDCYCTGPNWCYVAVHSAGNLMMGYTLSMYGGSSRYKKNASPGSDGQCANSDGTTQTGWNIKWVNVAAGAAGGSELSDAGSWAMSEPLVADLKTSTARAMYDHNNTRAKMFYMYAGAKGTAYSFILPGQDDEAVAYHSSGGVSGSSGGSYCNPSDWLCNDLTLGTAAVEGGRAKWSNHSVVFRDDAEAYNHYTNGNWGGVVGKVRADMVTNAN
;
A
#
# COMPACT_ATOMS: atom_id res chain seq x y z
N MET A 1 -89.68 -24.09 -5.92
CA MET A 1 -88.94 -23.07 -5.13
C MET A 1 -87.45 -23.30 -5.37
N ARG A 2 -86.84 -22.48 -6.24
CA ARG A 2 -85.39 -22.44 -6.51
C ARG A 2 -84.76 -21.47 -5.51
N ILE A 3 -83.70 -21.85 -4.81
CA ILE A 3 -82.73 -20.89 -4.26
C ILE A 3 -81.32 -21.44 -4.47
N LEU A 4 -80.48 -20.58 -5.06
CA LEU A 4 -79.12 -20.79 -5.54
C LEU A 4 -78.08 -20.88 -4.41
N THR A 5 -77.04 -21.69 -4.66
CA THR A 5 -75.74 -21.69 -3.97
C THR A 5 -74.95 -20.40 -4.19
N PRO A 6 -74.02 -20.08 -3.26
CA PRO A 6 -72.74 -19.47 -3.64
C PRO A 6 -71.53 -20.33 -3.23
N ARG A 7 -70.63 -20.47 -4.20
CA ARG A 7 -69.29 -21.07 -4.12
C ARG A 7 -68.39 -20.27 -3.16
N LYS A 8 -67.67 -20.95 -2.27
CA LYS A 8 -66.54 -20.37 -1.54
C LYS A 8 -65.31 -20.37 -2.45
N ALA A 9 -64.78 -19.19 -2.74
CA ALA A 9 -63.59 -18.98 -3.54
C ALA A 9 -62.31 -19.40 -2.79
N LEU A 10 -61.39 -20.05 -3.49
CA LEU A 10 -60.00 -20.24 -3.07
C LEU A 10 -59.32 -18.86 -2.96
N GLY A 11 -58.86 -18.50 -1.76
CA GLY A 11 -57.93 -17.38 -1.57
C GLY A 11 -56.50 -17.89 -1.69
N GLY A 12 -55.84 -17.62 -2.82
CA GLY A 12 -54.41 -17.82 -2.96
C GLY A 12 -53.64 -16.74 -2.20
N ALA A 13 -52.81 -17.13 -1.23
CA ALA A 13 -51.91 -16.23 -0.55
C ALA A 13 -50.69 -15.94 -1.45
N LEU A 14 -50.62 -14.73 -1.99
CA LEU A 14 -49.45 -14.22 -2.69
C LEU A 14 -48.39 -13.84 -1.65
N VAL A 15 -47.36 -14.67 -1.49
CA VAL A 15 -46.18 -14.33 -0.68
C VAL A 15 -45.32 -13.35 -1.49
N LEU A 16 -45.44 -12.06 -1.19
CA LEU A 16 -44.52 -11.02 -1.65
C LEU A 16 -43.20 -11.17 -0.88
N ILE A 17 -42.21 -11.81 -1.52
CA ILE A 17 -40.82 -11.75 -1.07
C ILE A 17 -40.33 -10.32 -1.37
N LEU A 18 -40.35 -9.44 -0.36
CA LEU A 18 -39.60 -8.19 -0.42
C LEU A 18 -38.11 -8.56 -0.44
N ALA A 19 -37.51 -8.54 -1.63
CA ALA A 19 -36.06 -8.44 -1.77
C ALA A 19 -35.65 -7.05 -1.24
N ALA A 20 -35.31 -6.98 0.04
CA ALA A 20 -34.63 -5.81 0.59
C ALA A 20 -33.25 -5.73 -0.06
N ALA A 21 -33.13 -4.94 -1.13
CA ALA A 21 -31.84 -4.49 -1.62
C ALA A 21 -31.23 -3.65 -0.51
N SER A 22 -30.32 -4.23 0.27
CA SER A 22 -29.48 -3.48 1.20
C SER A 22 -28.70 -2.45 0.37
N ALA A 23 -29.06 -1.17 0.49
CA ALA A 23 -28.24 -0.11 -0.07
C ALA A 23 -26.84 -0.23 0.55
N ALA A 24 -25.86 -0.65 -0.25
CA ALA A 24 -24.47 -0.70 0.19
C ALA A 24 -23.96 0.74 0.28
N TRP A 25 -23.82 1.24 1.51
CA TRP A 25 -23.27 2.56 1.77
C TRP A 25 -21.77 2.57 1.50
N ALA A 26 -21.27 3.68 0.96
CA ALA A 26 -19.84 3.87 0.76
C ALA A 26 -19.09 3.76 2.10
N THR A 27 -18.10 2.88 2.15
CA THR A 27 -17.25 2.69 3.34
C THR A 27 -15.81 3.02 2.99
N ASN A 28 -15.14 3.79 3.86
CA ASN A 28 -13.71 4.06 3.75
C ASN A 28 -12.90 2.99 4.49
N TYR A 29 -11.78 2.56 3.92
CA TYR A 29 -10.85 1.60 4.52
C TYR A 29 -9.42 2.13 4.53
N SER A 30 -8.67 1.75 5.57
CA SER A 30 -7.23 1.98 5.69
C SER A 30 -6.49 0.67 5.47
N LEU A 31 -5.84 0.51 4.33
CA LEU A 31 -5.09 -0.70 4.00
C LEU A 31 -3.61 -0.53 4.32
N TRP A 32 -3.02 -1.52 4.98
CA TRP A 32 -1.61 -1.51 5.41
C TRP A 32 -0.84 -2.64 4.75
N VAL A 33 -0.05 -2.34 3.70
CA VAL A 33 0.73 -3.34 2.94
C VAL A 33 2.14 -3.48 3.50
N ASN A 34 2.47 -4.66 4.01
CA ASN A 34 3.78 -4.89 4.64
C ASN A 34 4.92 -4.86 3.62
N GLY A 35 6.16 -4.86 4.13
CA GLY A 35 7.36 -4.96 3.32
C GLY A 35 8.11 -6.27 3.54
N ARG A 36 9.42 -6.21 3.30
CA ARG A 36 10.39 -7.30 3.49
C ARG A 36 10.25 -7.94 4.88
N THR A 37 10.61 -9.22 4.97
CA THR A 37 10.47 -10.16 6.11
C THR A 37 9.05 -10.57 6.47
N GLY A 38 8.04 -9.74 6.15
CA GLY A 38 6.66 -10.04 6.44
C GLY A 38 6.44 -10.44 7.91
N GLY A 39 5.48 -11.33 8.15
CA GLY A 39 5.22 -11.89 9.49
C GLY A 39 3.75 -11.95 9.88
N GLY A 40 2.86 -11.33 9.10
CA GLY A 40 1.41 -11.55 9.22
C GLY A 40 0.93 -12.67 8.30
N VAL A 41 -0.18 -13.31 8.67
CA VAL A 41 -0.86 -14.34 7.87
C VAL A 41 -1.48 -13.70 6.63
N ALA A 42 -1.04 -14.17 5.45
CA ALA A 42 -1.59 -13.74 4.16
C ALA A 42 -3.10 -14.05 4.07
N GLY A 43 -3.88 -13.10 3.55
CA GLY A 43 -5.34 -13.20 3.48
C GLY A 43 -6.08 -12.94 4.80
N ASN A 44 -5.40 -12.97 5.94
CA ASN A 44 -5.98 -12.54 7.22
C ASN A 44 -5.82 -11.03 7.41
N TYR A 45 -6.84 -10.28 6.99
CA TYR A 45 -6.83 -8.81 7.06
C TYR A 45 -6.93 -8.21 8.46
N ALA A 46 -7.07 -9.02 9.51
CA ALA A 46 -7.03 -8.59 10.90
C ALA A 46 -5.66 -8.84 11.56
N ASP A 47 -4.73 -9.50 10.86
CA ASP A 47 -3.42 -9.83 11.41
C ASP A 47 -2.41 -8.69 11.22
N PHE A 48 -2.24 -7.90 12.28
CA PHE A 48 -1.30 -6.78 12.30
C PHE A 48 0.09 -7.16 12.85
N THR A 49 0.46 -8.43 12.91
CA THR A 49 1.74 -8.89 13.50
C THR A 49 2.97 -8.16 12.95
N TYR A 50 3.02 -7.89 11.64
CA TYR A 50 4.10 -7.10 11.04
C TYR A 50 4.21 -5.66 11.58
N TRP A 51 3.07 -5.07 11.91
CA TRP A 51 2.92 -3.66 12.22
C TRP A 51 3.02 -3.40 13.72
N GLY A 52 2.20 -4.10 14.49
CA GLY A 52 2.09 -3.98 15.94
C GLY A 52 0.67 -4.23 16.45
N PRO A 53 0.35 -3.83 17.69
CA PRO A 53 -0.92 -4.18 18.32
C PRO A 53 -2.11 -3.75 17.44
N ALA A 54 -3.00 -4.71 17.14
CA ALA A 54 -4.17 -4.46 16.31
C ALA A 54 -5.17 -3.48 16.98
N THR A 55 -5.03 -3.22 18.28
CA THR A 55 -5.83 -2.24 19.02
C THR A 55 -5.36 -0.79 18.80
N THR A 56 -4.11 -0.58 18.36
CA THR A 56 -3.58 0.76 18.09
C THR A 56 -4.34 1.42 16.93
N ALA A 57 -4.74 2.69 17.09
CA ALA A 57 -5.38 3.44 16.02
C ALA A 57 -4.43 3.62 14.82
N ALA A 58 -4.90 3.33 13.62
CA ALA A 58 -4.11 3.37 12.39
C ALA A 58 -5.00 3.65 11.16
N GLY A 59 -5.93 4.59 11.29
CA GLY A 59 -6.93 4.94 10.29
C GLY A 59 -8.26 4.17 10.41
N ILE A 60 -9.22 4.55 9.58
CA ILE A 60 -10.59 4.02 9.57
C ILE A 60 -10.68 2.59 9.00
N ASN A 61 -11.51 1.74 9.62
CA ASN A 61 -11.77 0.35 9.20
C ASN A 61 -10.51 -0.41 8.77
N LYS A 62 -9.43 -0.29 9.55
CA LYS A 62 -8.10 -0.73 9.13
C LYS A 62 -8.01 -2.21 8.78
N LYS A 63 -7.19 -2.54 7.77
CA LYS A 63 -6.90 -3.90 7.29
C LYS A 63 -5.41 -4.08 7.05
N ALA A 64 -4.86 -5.20 7.51
CA ALA A 64 -3.48 -5.60 7.25
C ALA A 64 -3.40 -6.41 5.96
N VAL A 65 -2.72 -5.90 4.95
CA VAL A 65 -2.53 -6.55 3.65
C VAL A 65 -1.18 -7.26 3.67
N ASN A 66 -1.22 -8.52 4.12
CA ASN A 66 -0.01 -9.32 4.35
C ASN A 66 0.42 -10.12 3.12
N TRP A 67 1.73 -10.14 2.87
CA TRP A 67 2.46 -11.07 2.01
C TRP A 67 3.74 -11.53 2.70
N ASP A 68 4.41 -12.54 2.15
CA ASP A 68 5.53 -13.21 2.83
C ASP A 68 6.77 -12.34 3.06
N GLY A 69 6.94 -11.23 2.34
CA GLY A 69 8.12 -10.38 2.45
C GLY A 69 9.41 -11.03 1.96
N TYR A 70 9.33 -12.09 1.15
CA TYR A 70 10.44 -12.97 0.77
C TYR A 70 10.47 -13.33 -0.72
N ASN A 71 9.33 -13.72 -1.29
CA ASN A 71 9.26 -14.10 -2.71
C ASN A 71 9.19 -12.87 -3.62
N HIS A 72 9.28 -13.09 -4.93
CA HIS A 72 9.22 -12.01 -5.92
C HIS A 72 7.94 -11.18 -5.79
N ILE A 73 8.07 -9.88 -6.08
CA ILE A 73 6.97 -8.93 -6.11
C ILE A 73 5.85 -9.43 -7.04
N SER A 74 6.21 -9.92 -8.23
CA SER A 74 5.26 -10.44 -9.23
C SER A 74 4.44 -11.62 -8.71
N ASP A 75 5.09 -12.52 -7.97
CA ASP A 75 4.50 -13.79 -7.54
C ASP A 75 3.52 -13.58 -6.39
N GLN A 76 3.79 -12.60 -5.53
CA GLN A 76 2.97 -12.29 -4.36
C GLN A 76 1.98 -11.14 -4.61
N ASN A 77 2.08 -10.41 -5.73
CA ASN A 77 1.26 -9.22 -6.00
C ASN A 77 -0.26 -9.47 -5.95
N TYR A 78 -0.68 -10.71 -6.22
CA TYR A 78 -2.10 -11.09 -6.14
C TYR A 78 -2.70 -10.84 -4.75
N LEU A 79 -1.91 -10.91 -3.67
CA LEU A 79 -2.38 -10.66 -2.31
C LEU A 79 -2.80 -9.20 -2.11
N VAL A 80 -2.03 -8.25 -2.66
CA VAL A 80 -2.37 -6.83 -2.68
C VAL A 80 -3.59 -6.59 -3.55
N ARG A 81 -3.64 -7.22 -4.73
CA ARG A 81 -4.80 -7.12 -5.63
C ARG A 81 -6.09 -7.64 -4.99
N ASN A 82 -6.04 -8.77 -4.29
CA ASN A 82 -7.19 -9.34 -3.58
C ASN A 82 -7.72 -8.37 -2.52
N ALA A 83 -6.83 -7.73 -1.76
CA ALA A 83 -7.22 -6.73 -0.78
C ALA A 83 -7.87 -5.51 -1.42
N LEU A 84 -7.26 -4.97 -2.47
CA LEU A 84 -7.79 -3.82 -3.19
C LEU A 84 -9.13 -4.15 -3.87
N ASP A 85 -9.26 -5.35 -4.46
CA ASP A 85 -10.53 -5.82 -5.03
C ASP A 85 -11.61 -5.87 -3.95
N CYS A 86 -11.27 -6.42 -2.78
CA CYS A 86 -12.20 -6.56 -1.67
C CYS A 86 -12.69 -5.21 -1.11
N TYR A 87 -11.78 -4.29 -0.83
CA TYR A 87 -12.06 -3.10 -0.03
C TYR A 87 -12.12 -1.80 -0.83
N CYS A 88 -11.63 -1.77 -2.06
CA CYS A 88 -11.48 -0.55 -2.86
C CYS A 88 -12.28 -0.58 -4.17
N THR A 89 -13.34 -1.38 -4.22
CA THR A 89 -14.27 -1.44 -5.37
C THR A 89 -15.70 -1.14 -4.93
N GLY A 90 -16.58 -0.97 -5.90
CA GLY A 90 -17.97 -0.58 -5.69
C GLY A 90 -18.06 0.81 -5.05
N PRO A 91 -18.86 0.98 -3.99
CA PRO A 91 -19.00 2.27 -3.33
C PRO A 91 -17.85 2.57 -2.35
N ASN A 92 -16.95 1.60 -2.10
CA ASN A 92 -15.90 1.75 -1.10
C ASN A 92 -14.72 2.57 -1.60
N TRP A 93 -13.99 3.21 -0.69
CA TRP A 93 -12.76 3.95 -0.97
C TRP A 93 -11.65 3.56 -0.01
N CYS A 94 -10.41 3.64 -0.48
CA CYS A 94 -9.25 3.25 0.28
C CYS A 94 -8.22 4.37 0.45
N TYR A 95 -7.68 4.42 1.66
CA TYR A 95 -6.41 5.02 2.02
C TYR A 95 -5.41 3.89 2.15
N VAL A 96 -4.27 3.99 1.48
CA VAL A 96 -3.27 2.91 1.52
C VAL A 96 -2.02 3.41 2.22
N ALA A 97 -1.50 2.64 3.17
CA ALA A 97 -0.20 2.81 3.75
C ALA A 97 0.67 1.62 3.37
N VAL A 98 1.90 1.87 2.94
CA VAL A 98 2.87 0.84 2.59
C VAL A 98 4.19 1.08 3.29
N HIS A 99 4.94 0.01 3.51
CA HIS A 99 6.24 0.07 4.16
C HIS A 99 7.31 -0.66 3.37
N SER A 100 8.52 -0.11 3.26
CA SER A 100 9.66 -0.83 2.70
C SER A 100 9.37 -1.36 1.28
N ALA A 101 9.58 -2.66 1.04
CA ALA A 101 9.24 -3.35 -0.21
C ALA A 101 7.73 -3.33 -0.57
N GLY A 102 6.84 -3.01 0.38
CA GLY A 102 5.43 -2.74 0.12
C GLY A 102 5.22 -1.56 -0.84
N ASN A 103 6.20 -0.65 -0.94
CA ASN A 103 6.20 0.41 -1.95
C ASN A 103 6.33 -0.15 -3.38
N LEU A 104 7.26 -1.09 -3.61
CA LEU A 104 7.33 -1.79 -4.91
C LEU A 104 6.03 -2.53 -5.21
N MET A 105 5.48 -3.25 -4.22
CA MET A 105 4.21 -3.96 -4.37
C MET A 105 3.12 -3.05 -4.91
N MET A 106 2.89 -1.91 -4.25
CA MET A 106 1.81 -0.99 -4.62
C MET A 106 2.08 -0.29 -5.96
N GLY A 107 3.31 0.15 -6.21
CA GLY A 107 3.70 0.74 -7.49
C GLY A 107 3.49 -0.22 -8.66
N TYR A 108 3.99 -1.46 -8.52
CA TYR A 108 3.79 -2.54 -9.48
C TYR A 108 2.30 -2.83 -9.69
N THR A 109 1.52 -2.92 -8.61
CA THR A 109 0.08 -3.16 -8.67
C THR A 109 -0.65 -2.10 -9.51
N LEU A 110 -0.38 -0.81 -9.30
CA LEU A 110 -1.05 0.28 -10.04
C LEU A 110 -0.60 0.35 -11.50
N SER A 111 0.70 0.22 -11.75
CA SER A 111 1.27 0.32 -13.08
C SER A 111 0.73 -0.81 -13.98
N MET A 112 0.83 -2.05 -13.49
CA MET A 112 0.47 -3.25 -14.24
C MET A 112 -1.04 -3.50 -14.28
N TYR A 113 -1.77 -3.23 -13.19
CA TYR A 113 -3.15 -3.70 -13.04
C TYR A 113 -4.16 -2.62 -12.63
N GLY A 114 -3.72 -1.39 -12.37
CA GLY A 114 -4.60 -0.30 -11.93
C GLY A 114 -5.59 0.19 -12.99
N GLY A 115 -5.40 -0.21 -14.26
CA GLY A 115 -6.31 0.08 -15.37
C GLY A 115 -7.19 -1.10 -15.80
N SER A 116 -7.16 -2.24 -15.10
CA SER A 116 -7.94 -3.41 -15.50
C SER A 116 -9.41 -3.31 -15.06
N SER A 117 -10.29 -4.01 -15.78
CA SER A 117 -11.68 -4.23 -15.34
C SER A 117 -11.70 -5.19 -14.14
N ARG A 118 -12.54 -4.89 -13.15
CA ARG A 118 -12.61 -5.59 -11.85
C ARG A 118 -14.05 -5.70 -11.39
N TYR A 119 -14.44 -6.87 -10.91
CA TYR A 119 -15.74 -7.03 -10.25
C TYR A 119 -15.78 -6.22 -8.96
N LYS A 120 -16.91 -5.54 -8.73
CA LYS A 120 -17.19 -4.93 -7.44
C LYS A 120 -17.39 -6.02 -6.39
N LYS A 121 -16.76 -5.87 -5.21
CA LYS A 121 -16.75 -6.87 -4.15
C LYS A 121 -17.48 -6.41 -2.90
N ASN A 122 -17.89 -7.37 -2.08
CA ASN A 122 -18.72 -7.15 -0.88
C ASN A 122 -17.94 -6.79 0.40
N ALA A 123 -16.62 -6.53 0.32
CA ALA A 123 -15.76 -6.26 1.47
C ALA A 123 -15.78 -7.33 2.59
N SER A 124 -16.15 -8.58 2.27
CA SER A 124 -16.22 -9.69 3.22
C SER A 124 -15.30 -10.82 2.75
N PRO A 125 -14.05 -10.89 3.25
CA PRO A 125 -13.08 -11.89 2.83
C PRO A 125 -13.46 -13.29 3.32
N GLY A 126 -13.29 -14.28 2.45
CA GLY A 126 -13.22 -15.67 2.83
C GLY A 126 -11.90 -16.00 3.53
N SER A 127 -11.74 -17.27 3.93
CA SER A 127 -10.52 -17.77 4.56
C SER A 127 -9.29 -17.71 3.65
N ASP A 128 -9.50 -17.60 2.34
CA ASP A 128 -8.46 -17.43 1.31
C ASP A 128 -8.11 -15.95 1.04
N GLY A 129 -8.72 -15.02 1.77
CA GLY A 129 -8.54 -13.58 1.59
C GLY A 129 -9.26 -13.00 0.37
N GLN A 130 -10.05 -13.78 -0.36
CA GLN A 130 -10.82 -13.26 -1.50
C GLN A 130 -12.24 -12.88 -1.11
N CYS A 131 -12.78 -11.87 -1.77
CA CYS A 131 -14.13 -11.38 -1.53
C CYS A 131 -15.07 -11.74 -2.68
N ALA A 132 -16.32 -12.03 -2.34
CA ALA A 132 -17.35 -12.37 -3.31
C ALA A 132 -17.80 -11.11 -4.08
N ASN A 133 -18.31 -11.32 -5.30
CA ASN A 133 -18.89 -10.25 -6.10
C ASN A 133 -20.11 -9.66 -5.39
N SER A 134 -20.26 -8.34 -5.38
CA SER A 134 -21.38 -7.66 -4.72
C SER A 134 -22.65 -7.66 -5.58
N ASP A 135 -22.56 -7.15 -6.80
CA ASP A 135 -23.71 -6.93 -7.71
C ASP A 135 -23.49 -7.53 -9.11
N GLY A 136 -22.38 -8.27 -9.30
CA GLY A 136 -22.01 -8.87 -10.58
C GLY A 136 -21.50 -7.88 -11.64
N THR A 137 -21.44 -6.58 -11.33
CA THR A 137 -20.94 -5.55 -12.25
C THR A 137 -19.46 -5.27 -12.02
N THR A 138 -18.82 -4.65 -13.00
CA THR A 138 -17.40 -4.30 -12.97
C THR A 138 -17.16 -2.79 -12.92
N GLN A 139 -15.95 -2.42 -12.51
CA GLN A 139 -15.39 -1.06 -12.64
C GLN A 139 -13.96 -1.14 -13.18
N THR A 140 -13.43 -0.01 -13.65
CA THR A 140 -12.02 0.09 -14.01
C THR A 140 -11.20 0.49 -12.77
N GLY A 141 -10.19 -0.31 -12.44
CA GLY A 141 -9.25 -0.01 -11.36
C GLY A 141 -9.89 0.03 -9.96
N TRP A 142 -9.20 0.68 -9.03
CA TRP A 142 -9.58 0.77 -7.63
C TRP A 142 -9.82 2.21 -7.19
N ASN A 143 -10.75 2.36 -6.26
CA ASN A 143 -11.11 3.62 -5.61
C ASN A 143 -10.10 3.93 -4.50
N ILE A 144 -8.92 4.42 -4.90
CA ILE A 144 -7.86 4.83 -3.98
C ILE A 144 -7.84 6.36 -3.92
N LYS A 145 -7.80 6.92 -2.70
CA LYS A 145 -7.66 8.35 -2.46
C LYS A 145 -6.20 8.78 -2.55
N TRP A 146 -5.32 8.11 -1.80
CA TRP A 146 -3.88 8.33 -1.81
C TRP A 146 -3.13 7.14 -1.18
N VAL A 147 -1.80 7.16 -1.34
CA VAL A 147 -0.86 6.18 -0.78
C VAL A 147 0.15 6.90 0.11
N ASN A 148 0.22 6.56 1.39
CA ASN A 148 1.33 6.95 2.26
C ASN A 148 2.42 5.88 2.23
N VAL A 149 3.67 6.31 2.16
CA VAL A 149 4.81 5.42 1.99
C VAL A 149 5.81 5.67 3.12
N ALA A 150 5.92 4.71 4.03
CA ALA A 150 6.97 4.69 5.06
C ALA A 150 8.21 4.00 4.49
N ALA A 151 9.36 4.68 4.48
CA ALA A 151 10.64 4.04 4.14
C ALA A 151 10.61 3.27 2.80
N GLY A 152 9.97 3.84 1.78
CA GLY A 152 9.60 3.08 0.59
C GLY A 152 10.79 2.67 -0.27
N ALA A 153 10.90 1.38 -0.59
CA ALA A 153 12.04 0.85 -1.35
C ALA A 153 11.84 0.85 -2.87
N ALA A 154 10.92 1.63 -3.45
CA ALA A 154 10.57 1.55 -4.89
C ALA A 154 11.77 1.80 -5.83
N GLY A 155 12.77 2.57 -5.39
CA GLY A 155 14.02 2.78 -6.12
C GLY A 155 15.07 1.69 -5.90
N GLY A 156 14.73 0.64 -5.15
CA GLY A 156 15.61 -0.40 -4.64
C GLY A 156 16.36 0.00 -3.37
N SER A 157 17.32 -0.84 -3.00
CA SER A 157 18.25 -0.65 -1.89
C SER A 157 19.64 -1.15 -2.28
N GLU A 158 20.65 -0.34 -2.01
CA GLU A 158 22.05 -0.66 -2.27
C GLU A 158 22.54 -1.85 -1.43
N LEU A 159 21.84 -2.21 -0.35
CA LEU A 159 22.12 -3.45 0.39
C LEU A 159 21.84 -4.70 -0.43
N SER A 160 20.87 -4.64 -1.35
CA SER A 160 20.62 -5.72 -2.31
C SER A 160 21.68 -5.76 -3.41
N ASP A 161 22.23 -4.61 -3.79
CA ASP A 161 23.30 -4.53 -4.78
C ASP A 161 24.64 -5.04 -4.21
N ALA A 162 24.95 -4.71 -2.95
CA ALA A 162 26.15 -5.14 -2.25
C ALA A 162 26.10 -6.60 -1.76
N GLY A 163 24.93 -7.22 -1.78
CA GLY A 163 24.71 -8.58 -1.26
C GLY A 163 24.80 -8.71 0.26
N SER A 164 24.53 -7.61 0.97
CA SER A 164 24.46 -7.56 2.44
C SER A 164 23.25 -8.32 3.00
N TRP A 165 22.22 -8.55 2.16
CA TRP A 165 21.12 -9.46 2.45
C TRP A 165 21.35 -10.81 1.80
N ALA A 166 20.73 -11.86 2.35
CA ALA A 166 20.91 -13.22 1.85
C ALA A 166 20.57 -13.30 0.35
N MET A 167 21.61 -13.50 -0.47
CA MET A 167 21.53 -13.44 -1.94
C MET A 167 20.66 -14.55 -2.56
N SER A 168 20.24 -15.54 -1.76
CA SER A 168 19.33 -16.62 -2.17
C SER A 168 17.85 -16.25 -2.05
N GLU A 169 17.51 -15.11 -1.45
CA GLU A 169 16.11 -14.70 -1.31
C GLU A 169 15.61 -14.03 -2.61
N PRO A 170 14.51 -14.49 -3.21
CA PRO A 170 14.02 -13.95 -4.48
C PRO A 170 13.77 -12.44 -4.45
N LEU A 171 13.22 -11.90 -3.35
CA LEU A 171 12.97 -10.48 -3.18
C LEU A 171 14.25 -9.62 -3.24
N VAL A 172 15.42 -10.14 -2.84
CA VAL A 172 16.68 -9.38 -2.91
C VAL A 172 17.04 -9.07 -4.36
N ALA A 173 16.73 -9.96 -5.31
CA ALA A 173 16.93 -9.70 -6.74
C ALA A 173 16.03 -8.55 -7.24
N ASP A 174 14.79 -8.49 -6.74
CA ASP A 174 13.82 -7.45 -7.05
C ASP A 174 14.19 -6.09 -6.46
N LEU A 175 14.82 -6.09 -5.28
CA LEU A 175 15.22 -4.89 -4.54
C LEU A 175 16.56 -4.28 -4.99
N LYS A 176 17.30 -4.92 -5.89
CA LYS A 176 18.44 -4.28 -6.57
C LYS A 176 17.96 -2.99 -7.24
N THR A 177 18.72 -1.91 -7.11
CA THR A 177 18.29 -0.58 -7.58
C THR A 177 17.94 -0.56 -9.06
N SER A 178 18.75 -1.24 -9.88
CA SER A 178 18.49 -1.42 -11.31
C SER A 178 17.20 -2.22 -11.59
N THR A 179 16.99 -3.34 -10.88
CA THR A 179 15.79 -4.16 -11.03
C THR A 179 14.54 -3.39 -10.62
N ALA A 180 14.52 -2.82 -9.41
CA ALA A 180 13.37 -2.11 -8.85
C ALA A 180 12.92 -0.94 -9.74
N ARG A 181 13.88 -0.16 -10.28
CA ARG A 181 13.61 0.96 -11.19
C ARG A 181 13.10 0.53 -12.57
N ALA A 182 13.46 -0.66 -13.03
CA ALA A 182 13.02 -1.21 -14.32
C ALA A 182 11.74 -2.08 -14.21
N MET A 183 11.33 -2.46 -13.01
CA MET A 183 10.27 -3.45 -12.78
C MET A 183 8.90 -3.00 -13.28
N TYR A 184 8.61 -1.70 -13.24
CA TYR A 184 7.36 -1.11 -13.71
C TYR A 184 7.55 0.37 -14.06
N ASP A 185 6.58 0.97 -14.76
CA ASP A 185 6.55 2.42 -14.96
C ASP A 185 6.13 3.11 -13.66
N HIS A 186 7.09 3.69 -12.95
CA HIS A 186 6.91 4.42 -11.69
C HIS A 186 6.03 5.67 -11.81
N ASN A 187 5.88 6.22 -13.01
CA ASN A 187 4.99 7.36 -13.24
C ASN A 187 3.53 6.95 -13.45
N ASN A 188 3.28 5.68 -13.78
CA ASN A 188 1.94 5.15 -13.99
C ASN A 188 1.28 4.75 -12.66
N THR A 189 1.02 5.76 -11.82
CA THR A 189 0.32 5.59 -10.54
C THR A 189 -1.21 5.63 -10.68
N ARG A 190 -1.75 5.67 -11.90
CA ARG A 190 -3.17 5.92 -12.17
C ARG A 190 -3.69 7.21 -11.51
N ALA A 191 -2.86 8.25 -11.57
CA ALA A 191 -3.09 9.57 -10.97
C ALA A 191 -3.31 9.53 -9.44
N LYS A 192 -2.78 8.53 -8.75
CA LYS A 192 -2.79 8.45 -7.29
C LYS A 192 -1.53 9.08 -6.74
N MET A 193 -1.69 9.92 -5.71
CA MET A 193 -0.58 10.55 -5.01
C MET A 193 0.08 9.55 -4.05
N PHE A 194 1.40 9.52 -4.10
CA PHE A 194 2.29 8.80 -3.20
C PHE A 194 2.97 9.84 -2.30
N TYR A 195 2.61 9.83 -1.02
CA TYR A 195 3.17 10.71 -0.01
C TYR A 195 4.30 9.98 0.73
N MET A 196 5.51 10.47 0.51
CA MET A 196 6.74 9.83 0.93
C MET A 196 7.18 10.31 2.30
N TYR A 197 7.46 9.37 3.19
CA TYR A 197 8.02 9.58 4.52
C TYR A 197 9.38 8.90 4.58
N ALA A 198 10.44 9.70 4.47
CA ALA A 198 11.82 9.25 4.45
C ALA A 198 12.43 9.37 5.87
N GLY A 199 12.88 8.24 6.43
CA GLY A 199 13.65 8.19 7.68
C GLY A 199 15.16 8.32 7.41
N ALA A 200 15.93 8.77 8.40
CA ALA A 200 17.38 8.98 8.26
C ALA A 200 18.19 8.46 9.45
N LYS A 201 17.60 7.62 10.31
CA LYS A 201 18.35 7.01 11.43
C LYS A 201 19.11 5.76 10.99
N GLY A 202 20.02 5.93 10.03
CA GLY A 202 20.97 4.92 9.60
C GLY A 202 22.04 4.66 10.66
N THR A 203 22.59 3.45 10.67
CA THR A 203 23.65 3.06 11.61
C THR A 203 24.76 2.28 10.92
N ALA A 204 24.73 0.95 11.00
CA ALA A 204 25.81 0.09 10.55
C ALA A 204 25.96 0.02 9.04
N TYR A 205 24.88 0.23 8.27
CA TYR A 205 24.87 0.04 6.82
C TYR A 205 25.02 1.33 6.00
N SER A 206 25.06 2.48 6.66
CA SER A 206 25.13 3.80 6.00
C SER A 206 26.39 4.01 5.16
N PHE A 207 27.45 3.21 5.36
CA PHE A 207 28.65 3.27 4.51
C PHE A 207 28.43 2.66 3.10
N ILE A 208 27.37 1.87 2.90
CA ILE A 208 27.00 1.26 1.61
C ILE A 208 25.90 2.10 0.92
N LEU A 209 25.12 2.84 1.70
CA LEU A 209 23.96 3.60 1.21
C LEU A 209 24.38 5.02 0.83
N PRO A 210 24.00 5.51 -0.37
CA PRO A 210 24.41 6.83 -0.83
C PRO A 210 23.55 7.93 -0.18
N GLY A 211 24.20 8.76 0.63
CA GLY A 211 23.56 9.86 1.35
C GLY A 211 22.96 9.39 2.66
N GLN A 212 21.87 10.02 3.09
CA GLN A 212 21.16 9.61 4.30
C GLN A 212 20.16 8.48 4.02
N ASP A 213 20.02 7.63 5.03
CA ASP A 213 19.26 6.39 4.96
C ASP A 213 18.68 6.03 6.33
N ASP A 214 17.71 5.12 6.35
CA ASP A 214 17.05 4.65 7.57
C ASP A 214 17.57 3.30 8.10
N GLU A 215 18.79 2.92 7.71
CA GLU A 215 19.49 1.63 7.88
C GLU A 215 19.26 0.62 6.74
N ALA A 216 18.21 0.79 5.93
CA ALA A 216 17.90 -0.15 4.85
C ALA A 216 17.67 0.51 3.49
N VAL A 217 17.17 1.75 3.47
CA VAL A 217 16.73 2.45 2.26
C VAL A 217 17.22 3.89 2.29
N ALA A 218 18.00 4.27 1.28
CA ALA A 218 18.48 5.64 1.11
C ALA A 218 17.39 6.59 0.60
N TYR A 219 17.59 7.89 0.86
CA TYR A 219 16.68 8.98 0.49
C TYR A 219 16.29 9.06 -0.98
N HIS A 220 17.13 8.61 -1.93
CA HIS A 220 16.69 8.60 -3.34
C HIS A 220 15.53 7.63 -3.58
N SER A 221 15.45 6.54 -2.80
CA SER A 221 14.43 5.51 -2.94
C SER A 221 13.22 5.90 -2.09
N SER A 222 13.43 6.19 -0.81
CA SER A 222 12.37 6.57 0.13
C SER A 222 11.78 7.94 -0.16
N GLY A 223 12.47 8.82 -0.90
CA GLY A 223 12.00 10.11 -1.38
C GLY A 223 11.33 10.08 -2.76
N GLY A 224 11.27 8.93 -3.44
CA GLY A 224 10.65 8.81 -4.76
C GLY A 224 11.40 9.55 -5.87
N VAL A 225 12.73 9.60 -5.81
CA VAL A 225 13.56 10.33 -6.77
C VAL A 225 13.70 9.54 -8.08
N SER A 226 13.36 10.20 -9.19
CA SER A 226 13.33 9.58 -10.51
C SER A 226 14.73 9.34 -11.11
N GLY A 227 14.76 8.65 -12.25
CA GLY A 227 15.99 8.32 -12.96
C GLY A 227 16.42 6.86 -12.78
N SER A 228 17.53 6.50 -13.41
CA SER A 228 18.04 5.13 -13.50
C SER A 228 18.96 4.70 -12.35
N SER A 229 19.51 5.63 -11.54
CA SER A 229 20.36 5.26 -10.38
C SER A 229 20.61 6.36 -9.34
N GLY A 230 20.79 5.91 -8.08
CA GLY A 230 21.93 6.21 -7.19
C GLY A 230 22.26 7.65 -6.83
N GLY A 231 21.26 8.53 -6.69
CA GLY A 231 21.54 9.86 -6.16
C GLY A 231 21.87 9.81 -4.67
N SER A 232 22.97 10.45 -4.27
CA SER A 232 23.26 10.71 -2.87
C SER A 232 22.46 11.93 -2.43
N TYR A 233 21.49 11.72 -1.53
CA TYR A 233 20.64 12.79 -1.02
C TYR A 233 20.60 12.83 0.49
N CYS A 234 20.51 14.04 1.04
CA CYS A 234 20.59 14.29 2.47
C CYS A 234 19.62 15.40 2.93
N ASN A 235 19.66 15.67 4.22
CA ASN A 235 19.06 16.81 4.88
C ASN A 235 19.80 18.09 4.49
N PRO A 236 19.14 19.26 4.60
CA PRO A 236 19.73 20.53 4.22
C PRO A 236 21.05 20.80 4.91
N SER A 237 21.98 21.39 4.16
CA SER A 237 23.30 21.81 4.63
C SER A 237 24.32 20.69 4.84
N ASP A 238 24.05 19.47 4.35
CA ASP A 238 25.11 18.45 4.21
C ASP A 238 25.96 18.78 2.97
N TRP A 239 27.26 18.94 3.15
CA TRP A 239 28.17 19.33 2.06
C TRP A 239 28.58 18.18 1.14
N LEU A 240 28.23 16.94 1.48
CA LEU A 240 28.67 15.74 0.75
C LEU A 240 27.61 15.15 -0.19
N CYS A 241 26.41 15.75 -0.23
CA CYS A 241 25.26 15.24 -0.97
C CYS A 241 24.28 16.37 -1.30
N ASN A 242 23.35 16.10 -2.22
CA ASN A 242 22.30 17.05 -2.57
C ASN A 242 21.13 16.97 -1.59
N ASP A 243 20.42 18.06 -1.36
CA ASP A 243 19.21 18.04 -0.54
C ASP A 243 18.06 17.23 -1.17
N LEU A 244 17.48 16.30 -0.38
CA LEU A 244 16.15 15.76 -0.69
C LEU A 244 15.11 16.83 -0.40
N THR A 245 14.59 17.52 -1.41
CA THR A 245 13.59 18.58 -1.20
C THR A 245 12.25 18.01 -0.74
N LEU A 246 11.48 18.77 0.06
CA LEU A 246 10.08 18.43 0.38
C LEU A 246 9.15 18.71 -0.81
N GLY A 247 7.93 18.20 -0.75
CA GLY A 247 6.89 18.36 -1.76
C GLY A 247 7.20 17.61 -3.06
N THR A 248 6.65 18.12 -4.16
CA THR A 248 6.82 17.57 -5.53
C THR A 248 7.97 18.22 -6.30
N ALA A 249 8.62 19.24 -5.74
CA ALA A 249 9.73 19.92 -6.39
C ALA A 249 10.89 18.96 -6.68
N ALA A 250 11.68 19.29 -7.70
CA ALA A 250 12.95 18.62 -7.97
C ALA A 250 13.85 18.70 -6.72
N VAL A 251 14.67 17.67 -6.53
CA VAL A 251 15.72 17.67 -5.49
C VAL A 251 16.83 18.63 -5.89
N GLU A 252 17.72 18.98 -4.96
CA GLU A 252 18.91 19.74 -5.30
C GLU A 252 19.73 19.01 -6.38
N GLY A 253 20.34 19.78 -7.28
CA GLY A 253 20.91 19.26 -8.52
C GLY A 253 19.88 19.03 -9.64
N GLY A 254 18.60 19.38 -9.42
CA GLY A 254 17.57 19.49 -10.46
C GLY A 254 16.91 18.18 -10.88
N ARG A 255 17.20 17.06 -10.20
CA ARG A 255 16.57 15.77 -10.53
C ARG A 255 15.11 15.76 -10.09
N ALA A 256 14.22 15.32 -10.96
CA ALA A 256 12.79 15.24 -10.65
C ALA A 256 12.49 14.05 -9.70
N LYS A 257 11.36 14.13 -9.00
CA LYS A 257 10.69 12.97 -8.40
C LYS A 257 9.84 12.27 -9.45
N TRP A 258 9.49 11.00 -9.24
CA TRP A 258 8.50 10.35 -10.08
C TRP A 258 7.17 11.11 -10.03
N SER A 259 6.43 11.08 -11.13
CA SER A 259 5.10 11.69 -11.21
C SER A 259 4.23 11.20 -10.07
N ASN A 260 3.43 12.12 -9.51
CA ASN A 260 2.56 11.87 -8.35
C ASN A 260 3.28 11.41 -7.07
N HIS A 261 4.59 11.65 -6.93
CA HIS A 261 5.31 11.45 -5.67
C HIS A 261 5.62 12.79 -5.00
N SER A 262 5.36 12.87 -3.70
CA SER A 262 5.59 14.08 -2.91
C SER A 262 6.22 13.71 -1.57
N VAL A 263 7.37 14.28 -1.25
CA VAL A 263 8.00 14.08 0.06
C VAL A 263 7.30 14.95 1.08
N VAL A 264 6.53 14.35 1.97
CA VAL A 264 5.78 15.06 3.02
C VAL A 264 6.48 15.01 4.37
N PHE A 265 7.44 14.10 4.51
CA PHE A 265 8.32 14.02 5.66
C PHE A 265 9.71 13.59 5.23
N ARG A 266 10.69 14.35 5.70
CA ARG A 266 12.12 14.06 5.64
C ARG A 266 12.65 14.18 7.07
N ASP A 267 13.42 13.21 7.51
CA ASP A 267 13.85 13.09 8.90
C ASP A 267 15.10 13.94 9.19
N ASP A 268 14.89 15.26 9.28
CA ASP A 268 15.96 16.24 9.50
C ASP A 268 16.75 16.00 10.80
N ALA A 269 16.16 15.29 11.77
CA ALA A 269 16.74 15.00 13.07
C ALA A 269 17.30 13.58 13.20
N GLU A 270 17.28 12.77 12.13
CA GLU A 270 17.77 11.39 12.11
C GLU A 270 17.18 10.53 13.26
N ALA A 271 15.90 10.72 13.55
CA ALA A 271 15.23 10.13 14.71
C ALA A 271 14.52 8.81 14.40
N TYR A 272 14.23 8.53 13.12
CA TYR A 272 13.39 7.42 12.68
C TYR A 272 14.15 6.46 11.78
N ASN A 273 14.22 5.20 12.20
CA ASN A 273 14.80 4.10 11.44
C ASN A 273 13.73 3.36 10.61
N HIS A 274 14.18 2.35 9.88
CA HIS A 274 13.34 1.51 9.02
C HIS A 274 12.33 0.65 9.80
N TYR A 275 12.64 0.24 11.02
CA TYR A 275 11.98 -0.93 11.62
C TYR A 275 10.67 -0.61 12.35
N THR A 276 9.62 -1.39 12.05
CA THR A 276 8.33 -1.33 12.74
C THR A 276 8.41 -1.85 14.18
N ASN A 277 9.35 -2.75 14.46
CA ASN A 277 9.57 -3.41 15.75
C ASN A 277 8.31 -4.06 16.34
N GLY A 278 7.35 -4.45 15.49
CA GLY A 278 6.07 -4.98 15.94
C GLY A 278 5.30 -4.03 16.87
N ASN A 279 5.55 -2.71 16.76
CA ASN A 279 4.92 -1.71 17.61
C ASN A 279 4.78 -0.34 16.92
N TRP A 280 4.55 -0.34 15.60
CA TRP A 280 4.40 0.87 14.79
C TRP A 280 5.59 1.83 14.94
N GLY A 281 6.79 1.27 15.14
CA GLY A 281 8.04 1.99 15.35
C GLY A 281 8.62 2.59 14.06
N GLY A 282 9.78 3.23 14.20
CA GLY A 282 10.48 3.85 13.07
C GLY A 282 9.62 4.89 12.36
N VAL A 283 9.90 5.11 11.08
CA VAL A 283 9.16 6.10 10.28
C VAL A 283 7.68 5.70 10.04
N VAL A 284 7.33 4.42 10.21
CA VAL A 284 5.93 3.94 10.18
C VAL A 284 5.07 4.66 11.23
N GLY A 285 5.64 5.03 12.38
CA GLY A 285 4.92 5.81 13.40
C GLY A 285 4.39 7.15 12.89
N LYS A 286 5.12 7.80 11.97
CA LYS A 286 4.70 9.06 11.32
C LYS A 286 3.55 8.83 10.34
N VAL A 287 3.65 7.80 9.50
CA VAL A 287 2.56 7.41 8.59
C VAL A 287 1.31 7.01 9.35
N ARG A 288 1.43 6.28 10.46
CA ARG A 288 0.29 5.92 11.31
C ARG A 288 -0.41 7.14 11.88
N ALA A 289 0.35 8.10 12.39
CA ALA A 289 -0.22 9.35 12.91
C ALA A 289 -0.98 10.12 11.82
N ASP A 290 -0.44 10.16 10.60
CA ASP A 290 -1.10 10.75 9.44
C ASP A 290 -2.40 10.02 9.07
N MET A 291 -2.35 8.68 8.97
CA MET A 291 -3.52 7.84 8.68
C MET A 291 -4.64 8.06 9.72
N VAL A 292 -4.32 8.15 11.01
CA VAL A 292 -5.31 8.45 12.06
C VAL A 292 -5.95 9.83 11.87
N THR A 293 -5.18 10.81 11.41
CA THR A 293 -5.65 12.18 11.26
C THR A 293 -6.49 12.36 9.98
N ASN A 294 -6.05 11.74 8.88
CA ASN A 294 -6.49 12.08 7.53
C ASN A 294 -7.31 10.97 6.82
N ALA A 295 -7.30 9.74 7.31
CA ALA A 295 -8.08 8.64 6.74
C ALA A 295 -9.44 8.48 7.45
N ASN A 296 -10.42 9.29 7.02
CA ASN A 296 -11.79 9.36 7.56
C ASN A 296 -12.84 9.05 6.49
#